data_AF-A0A7X7D5G2-F1
#
_entry.id   AF-A0A7X7D5G2-F1
#
_cell.length_a   1.000
_cell.length_b   1.000
_cell.length_c   1.000
_cell.angle_alpha   90.00
_cell.angle_beta   90.00
_cell.angle_gamma   90.00
#
_symmetry.space_group_name_H-M   'P 1'
#
loop_
_entity.id
_entity.type
_entity.pdbx_description
1 polymer ?
#
loop_
_entity_poly.entity_id
_entity_poly.type
_entity_poly.pdbx_seq_one_letter_code
_entity_poly.pdbx_strand_id
1 'polypeptide(L)' 'NTVGELLRKSEDDLLAITNFGQKSLDEVKEKLNERGLALRGME' A
#
# COMPACT_ATOMS: atom_id res chain seq x y z
N ASN A 1 9.81 -5.61 -6.79
CA ASN A 1 8.55 -4.90 -6.50
C ASN A 1 8.89 -3.61 -5.78
N THR A 2 8.92 -2.48 -6.47
CA THR A 2 9.22 -1.18 -5.87
C THR A 2 7.97 -0.57 -5.22
N VAL A 3 8.17 0.30 -4.24
CA VAL A 3 7.07 1.03 -3.57
C VAL A 3 6.19 1.80 -4.57
N GLY A 4 6.76 2.28 -5.67
CA GLY A 4 6.03 2.94 -6.76
C GLY A 4 5.00 2.05 -7.46
N GLU A 5 5.19 0.73 -7.47
CA GLU A 5 4.21 -0.21 -8.04
C GLU A 5 3.06 -0.49 -7.06
N LEU A 6 3.35 -0.50 -5.76
CA LEU A 6 2.33 -0.58 -4.70
C LEU A 6 1.44 0.67 -4.69
N LEU A 7 2.02 1.85 -4.90
CA LEU A 7 1.29 3.12 -5.02
C LEU A 7 0.32 3.18 -6.20
N ARG A 8 0.56 2.37 -7.24
CA ARG A 8 -0.35 2.28 -8.40
C ARG A 8 -1.51 1.32 -8.17
N LYS A 9 -1.40 0.44 -7.18
CA LYS A 9 -2.42 -0.53 -6.76
C LYS A 9 -3.34 0.11 -5.72
N SER A 10 -4.58 -0.34 -5.71
CA SER A 10 -5.55 0.02 -4.67
C SER A 10 -5.42 -0.91 -3.47
N GLU A 11 -5.95 -0.49 -2.31
CA GLU A 11 -5.95 -1.33 -1.10
C GLU A 11 -6.54 -2.72 -1.31
N ASP A 12 -7.59 -2.81 -2.13
CA ASP A 12 -8.26 -4.06 -2.47
C ASP A 12 -7.35 -5.01 -3.28
N ASP A 13 -6.63 -4.47 -4.27
CA ASP A 13 -5.66 -5.22 -5.08
C ASP A 13 -4.48 -5.71 -4.22
N LEU A 14 -4.09 -4.91 -3.24
CA LEU A 14 -3.07 -5.28 -2.26
C LEU A 14 -3.58 -6.40 -1.33
N LEU A 15 -4.80 -6.29 -0.79
CA LEU A 15 -5.42 -7.31 0.06
C LEU A 15 -5.76 -8.61 -0.68
N ALA A 16 -5.93 -8.57 -2.01
CA ALA A 16 -6.14 -9.74 -2.84
C ALA A 16 -4.87 -10.60 -3.03
N ILE A 17 -3.68 -10.08 -2.70
CA ILE A 17 -2.43 -10.83 -2.79
C ILE A 17 -2.37 -11.82 -1.62
N THR A 18 -2.27 -13.12 -1.92
CA THR A 18 -2.29 -14.22 -0.92
C THR A 18 -1.24 -14.09 0.19
N ASN A 19 -0.16 -13.33 -0.04
CA ASN A 19 0.91 -13.07 0.93
C ASN A 19 0.92 -11.64 1.50
N PHE A 20 -0.08 -10.83 1.19
CA PHE A 20 -0.16 -9.43 1.62
C PHE A 20 -1.38 -9.26 2.52
N GLY A 21 -1.14 -9.28 3.83
CA GLY A 21 -2.19 -9.11 4.83
C GLY A 21 -2.40 -7.65 5.21
N GLN A 22 -3.39 -7.40 6.06
CA GLN A 22 -3.64 -6.08 6.67
C GLN A 22 -2.39 -5.51 7.37
N LYS A 23 -1.60 -6.36 8.04
CA LYS A 23 -0.35 -5.92 8.69
C LYS A 23 0.65 -5.35 7.68
N SER A 24 0.85 -6.04 6.56
CA SER A 24 1.74 -5.57 5.49
C SER A 24 1.22 -4.31 4.81
N LEU A 25 -0.11 -4.18 4.68
CA LEU A 25 -0.75 -2.96 4.18
C LEU A 25 -0.50 -1.78 5.11
N ASP A 26 -0.64 -1.99 6.42
CA ASP A 26 -0.43 -0.96 7.45
C ASP A 26 1.03 -0.49 7.46
N GLU A 27 1.99 -1.42 7.41
CA GLU A 27 3.42 -1.09 7.30
C GLU A 27 3.74 -0.28 6.02
N VAL A 28 3.10 -0.61 4.89
CA VAL A 28 3.25 0.16 3.65
C VAL A 28 2.62 1.54 3.78
N LYS A 29 1.43 1.66 4.36
CA LYS A 29 0.76 2.95 4.60
C LYS A 29 1.59 3.85 5.49
N GLU A 30 2.13 3.33 6.59
CA GLU A 30 2.95 4.09 7.52
C GLU A 30 4.22 4.60 6.82
N LYS A 31 4.93 3.74 6.07
CA LYS A 31 6.11 4.11 5.29
C LYS A 31 5.84 5.15 4.20
N LEU A 32 4.64 5.13 3.62
CA LEU A 32 4.21 6.13 2.65
C LEU A 32 3.87 7.46 3.33
N ASN A 33 3.16 7.41 4.44
CA ASN A 33 2.81 8.59 5.24
C ASN A 33 4.06 9.30 5.78
N GLU A 34 5.07 8.56 6.24
CA GLU A 34 6.39 9.11 6.63
C GLU A 34 7.06 9.89 5.49
N ARG A 35 6.74 9.57 4.23
CA ARG A 35 7.28 10.23 3.03
C ARG A 35 6.34 11.28 2.44
N GLY A 36 5.20 11.56 3.08
CA GLY A 36 4.15 12.43 2.58
C GLY A 36 3.45 11.89 1.33
N LEU A 37 3.44 10.57 1.16
CA LEU A 37 2.80 9.87 0.05
C LEU A 37 1.56 9.10 0.57
N ALA A 38 0.57 8.90 -0.29
CA ALA A 38 -0.64 8.14 0.01
C ALA A 38 -0.92 7.10 -1.08
N LEU A 39 -1.56 5.98 -0.71
CA LEU A 39 -2.01 4.97 -1.68
C LEU A 39 -3.13 5.52 -2.56
N ARG A 40 -3.23 4.98 -3.78
CA ARG A 40 -4.27 5.38 -4.73
C ARG A 40 -5.65 4.96 -4.21
N GLY A 41 -6.51 5.95 -3.95
CA GLY A 41 -7.86 5.77 -3.42
C GLY A 41 -8.07 6.28 -1.98
N MET A 42 -7.03 6.85 -1.37
CA MET A 42 -7.08 7.40 -0.01
C MET A 42 -7.25 8.94 -0.02
N GLU A 43 -8.18 9.45 -0.85
CA GLU A 43 -8.57 10.88 -0.87
C GLU A 43 -9.23 11.32 0.44
#